data_AF-A0A3D0PIH9-F1
#
_entry.id   AF-A0A3D0PIH9-F1
#
_cell.length_a   1.000
_cell.length_b   1.000
_cell.length_c   1.000
_cell.angle_alpha   90.00
_cell.angle_beta   90.00
_cell.angle_gamma   90.00
#
_symmetry.space_group_name_H-M   'P 1'
#
loop_
_entity.id
_entity.type
_entity.pdbx_description
1 polymer ?
#
loop_
_entity_poly.entity_id
_entity_poly.type
_entity_poly.pdbx_seq_one_letter_code
_entity_poly.pdbx_strand_id
1 'polypeptide(L)' 'FDPRTPFDPSGIRLGTPGLTSRGMKEGEMKTIGELIANILKNTGNITVTQKTANKVIELTKQFPIYEELM' A
#
# COMPACT_ATOMS: atom_id res chain seq x y z
N PHE A 1 4.77 27.03 -6.51
CA PHE A 1 4.35 26.47 -7.81
C PHE A 1 5.03 25.11 -7.94
N ASP A 2 4.29 24.05 -8.27
CA ASP A 2 4.89 22.73 -8.53
C ASP A 2 5.55 22.79 -9.92
N PRO A 3 6.87 22.53 -10.04
CA PRO A 3 7.54 22.58 -11.33
C PRO A 3 7.18 21.40 -12.26
N ARG A 4 6.49 20.36 -11.77
CA ARG A 4 6.20 19.18 -12.57
C ARG A 4 4.90 19.29 -13.37
N THR A 5 4.83 18.53 -14.46
CA THR A 5 3.72 18.58 -15.41
C THR A 5 2.50 17.76 -14.93
N PRO A 6 1.29 18.00 -15.48
CA PRO A 6 0.12 17.18 -15.17
C PRO A 6 0.31 15.67 -15.44
N PHE A 7 1.19 15.31 -16.37
CA PHE A 7 1.50 13.92 -16.71
C PHE A 7 2.66 13.33 -15.87
N ASP A 8 3.29 14.14 -15.02
CA ASP A 8 4.36 13.72 -14.12
C ASP A 8 4.21 14.43 -12.75
N PRO A 9 3.12 14.18 -12.00
CA PRO A 9 2.86 14.90 -10.76
C PRO A 9 3.88 14.57 -9.66
N SER A 10 4.04 15.47 -8.69
CA SER A 10 4.94 15.28 -7.55
C SER A 10 4.37 14.43 -6.42
N GLY A 11 3.09 14.00 -6.52
CA GLY A 11 2.37 13.37 -5.42
C GLY A 11 1.45 12.22 -5.84
N ILE A 12 1.01 11.47 -4.82
CA ILE A 12 0.08 10.35 -4.96
C ILE A 12 -1.16 10.59 -4.09
N ARG A 13 -2.33 10.16 -4.57
CA ARG A 13 -3.58 10.21 -3.80
C ARG A 13 -3.90 8.82 -3.26
N LEU A 14 -4.11 8.73 -1.95
CA LEU A 14 -4.45 7.49 -1.26
C LEU A 14 -5.91 7.53 -0.79
N GLY A 15 -6.56 6.36 -0.76
CA GLY A 15 -7.93 6.21 -0.28
C GLY A 15 -8.11 4.90 0.48
N THR A 16 -8.88 4.95 1.58
CA THR A 16 -9.19 3.82 2.45
C THR A 16 -10.42 2.97 2.09
N PRO A 17 -11.41 3.38 1.25
CA PRO A 17 -12.65 2.63 1.09
C PRO A 17 -12.49 1.14 0.77
N GLY A 18 -11.61 0.78 -0.16
CA GLY A 18 -11.37 -0.62 -0.52
C GLY A 18 -10.73 -1.46 0.59
N LEU A 19 -10.01 -0.82 1.52
CA LEU A 19 -9.38 -1.48 2.67
C LEU A 19 -10.35 -1.62 3.84
N THR A 20 -11.16 -0.59 4.09
CA THR A 20 -12.18 -0.64 5.15
C THR A 20 -13.31 -1.60 4.81
N SER A 21 -13.72 -1.69 3.54
CA SER A 21 -14.77 -2.63 3.11
C SER A 21 -14.38 -4.11 3.28
N ARG A 22 -13.08 -4.42 3.34
CA ARG A 22 -12.56 -5.78 3.61
C ARG A 22 -12.20 -6.02 5.08
N GLY A 23 -12.59 -5.10 5.98
CA GLY A 23 -12.45 -5.28 7.44
C GLY A 23 -11.18 -4.70 8.08
N MET A 24 -10.31 -4.02 7.32
CA MET A 24 -9.10 -3.41 7.89
C MET A 24 -9.44 -2.15 8.71
N LYS A 25 -8.68 -1.94 9.79
CA LYS A 25 -8.86 -0.85 10.77
C LYS A 25 -7.58 -0.02 10.91
N GLU A 26 -7.54 0.84 11.91
CA GLU A 26 -6.46 1.80 12.17
C GLU A 26 -5.09 1.13 12.32
N GLY A 27 -5.06 -0.06 12.93
CA GLY A 27 -3.83 -0.86 13.09
C GLY A 27 -3.20 -1.22 11.75
N GLU A 28 -4.01 -1.77 10.84
CA GLU A 28 -3.56 -2.13 9.49
C GLU A 28 -3.19 -0.89 8.68
N MET A 29 -3.90 0.24 8.85
CA MET A 29 -3.57 1.48 8.17
C MET A 29 -2.18 2.00 8.56
N LYS A 30 -1.80 1.87 9.83
CA LYS A 30 -0.43 2.21 10.27
C LYS A 30 0.61 1.34 9.57
N THR A 31 0.40 0.03 9.52
CA THR A 31 1.29 -0.90 8.83
C THR A 31 1.39 -0.58 7.33
N ILE A 32 0.26 -0.32 6.66
CA ILE A 32 0.24 0.07 5.24
C ILE A 32 1.03 1.36 5.01
N GLY A 33 0.87 2.36 5.87
CA GLY A 33 1.65 3.60 5.81
C GLY A 33 3.15 3.37 5.94
N GLU A 34 3.58 2.49 6.86
CA GLU A 34 4.98 2.10 7.03
C GLU A 34 5.53 1.39 5.79
N LEU A 35 4.75 0.49 5.16
CA LEU A 35 5.12 -0.21 3.93
C LEU A 35 5.29 0.76 2.75
N ILE A 36 4.36 1.71 2.59
CA ILE A 36 4.46 2.76 1.56
C ILE A 36 5.71 3.61 1.80
N ALA A 37 5.92 4.08 3.03
CA ALA A 37 7.09 4.89 3.37
C ALA A 37 8.41 4.15 3.14
N ASN A 38 8.45 2.83 3.39
CA ASN A 38 9.63 2.00 3.16
C ASN A 38 10.00 1.93 1.68
N ILE A 39 9.02 1.80 0.78
CA ILE A 39 9.25 1.82 -0.67
C ILE A 39 9.73 3.20 -1.13
N LEU A 40 9.04 4.27 -0.74
CA LEU A 40 9.38 5.64 -1.17
C LEU A 40 10.82 6.02 -0.78
N LYS A 41 11.25 5.63 0.43
CA LYS A 41 12.62 5.85 0.93
C LYS A 41 13.69 5.00 0.24
N ASN A 42 13.30 3.89 -0.38
CA ASN A 42 14.22 2.92 -1.01
C ASN A 42 13.87 2.69 -2.49
N THR A 43 13.44 3.74 -3.18
CA THR A 43 13.02 3.65 -4.59
C THR A 43 14.12 3.03 -5.45
N GLY A 44 13.79 1.98 -6.21
CA GLY A 44 14.75 1.23 -7.05
C GLY A 44 15.45 0.05 -6.35
N ASN A 45 15.28 -0.13 -5.04
CA ASN A 45 15.86 -1.27 -4.33
C ASN A 45 14.97 -2.51 -4.45
N ILE A 46 15.35 -3.43 -5.34
CA ILE A 46 14.62 -4.67 -5.64
C ILE A 46 14.40 -5.54 -4.39
N THR A 47 15.40 -5.64 -3.51
CA THR A 47 15.27 -6.43 -2.28
C THR A 47 14.23 -5.86 -1.34
N VAL A 48 14.19 -4.53 -1.18
CA VAL A 48 13.19 -3.86 -0.34
C VAL A 48 11.79 -4.01 -0.96
N THR A 49 11.69 -3.89 -2.28
CA THR A 49 10.43 -4.12 -3.01
C THR A 49 9.90 -5.52 -2.78
N GLN A 50 10.73 -6.56 -2.94
CA GLN A 50 10.31 -7.95 -2.75
C GLN A 50 9.88 -8.24 -1.31
N LYS A 51 10.66 -7.77 -0.32
CA LYS A 51 10.31 -7.94 1.09
C LYS A 51 8.99 -7.24 1.44
N THR A 52 8.77 -6.04 0.92
CA THR A 52 7.53 -5.28 1.14
C THR A 52 6.35 -5.98 0.47
N ALA A 53 6.50 -6.48 -0.75
CA ALA A 53 5.47 -7.25 -1.44
C ALA A 53 5.04 -8.49 -0.65
N ASN A 54 5.98 -9.23 -0.07
CA ASN A 54 5.67 -10.39 0.77
C ASN A 54 4.83 -9.99 2.00
N LYS A 55 5.19 -8.89 2.68
CA LYS A 55 4.41 -8.37 3.83
C LYS A 55 3.00 -7.94 3.43
N VAL A 56 2.83 -7.35 2.23
CA VAL A 56 1.50 -7.00 1.70
C VAL A 56 0.68 -8.28 1.45
N ILE A 57 1.27 -9.33 0.91
CA ILE A 57 0.60 -10.62 0.71
C ILE A 57 0.17 -11.22 2.04
N GLU A 58 1.05 -11.23 3.04
CA GLU A 58 0.74 -11.72 4.39
C GLU A 58 -0.42 -10.96 5.03
N LEU A 59 -0.41 -9.62 4.94
CA LEU A 59 -1.49 -8.78 5.45
C LEU A 59 -2.81 -9.06 4.72
N THR A 60 -2.80 -9.08 3.39
CA THR A 60 -4.03 -9.21 2.59
C THR A 60 -4.69 -10.59 2.72
N LYS A 61 -3.92 -11.64 3.02
CA LYS A 61 -4.46 -12.99 3.34
C LYS A 61 -5.34 -13.01 4.58
N GLN A 62 -5.15 -12.08 5.52
CA GLN A 62 -5.96 -11.98 6.74
C GLN A 62 -7.32 -11.30 6.49
N PHE A 63 -7.48 -10.63 5.34
CA PHE A 63 -8.66 -9.82 5.01
C PHE A 63 -9.21 -10.18 3.62
N PRO A 64 -9.70 -11.40 3.39
CA PRO A 64 -10.21 -11.81 2.09
C PRO A 64 -11.37 -10.92 1.61
N ILE A 65 -11.49 -10.75 0.28
CA ILE A 65 -12.56 -9.93 -0.33
C ILE A 65 -13.81 -10.78 -0.62
N TYR A 66 -13.62 -12.04 -1.01
CA TYR A 66 -14.69 -12.99 -1.28
C TYR A 66 -14.45 -14.24 -0.44
N GLU A 67 -15.22 -14.40 0.65
CA GLU A 67 -15.16 -15.60 1.48
C GLU A 67 -15.60 -16.85 0.71
N GLU A 68 -16.48 -16.68 -0.27
CA GLU A 68 -17.14 -17.75 -1.03
C GLU A 68 -16.27 -18.39 -2.14
N LEU A 69 -15.09 -17.82 -2.41
CA LEU A 69 -14.17 -18.26 -3.47
C LEU A 69 -12.87 -18.92 -2.93
N MET A 70 -12.78 -19.13 -1.61
CA MET A 70 -11.70 -19.87 -0.97
C MET A 70 -12.15 -21.25 -0.51
#